data_AF-A0A2A2EYA7-F1
#
_entry.id   AF-A0A2A2EYA7-F1
#
_cell.length_a   1.000
_cell.length_b   1.000
_cell.length_c   1.000
_cell.angle_alpha   90.00
_cell.angle_beta   90.00
_cell.angle_gamma   90.00
#
_symmetry.space_group_name_H-M   'P 1'
#
loop_
_entity.id
_entity.type
_entity.pdbx_description
1 polymer ?
#
loop_
_entity_poly.entity_id
_entity_poly.type
_entity_poly.pdbx_seq_one_letter_code
_entity_poly.pdbx_strand_id
1 'polypeptide(L)'
;MRKEIPAPVIAVLSENMPAIETHASLDNLFSYAEAPGEPPDGSKPVKVQAWLRRVNKDSKHPLVVLGRIIEGYMELPDLEDDTFSWLGTPAVDVKKELKTKLETILSRCNLTYLSGGIISDGSSAPSRSLAELIKGRDIPSIDAEFNRALANVNSEPREAVSAACNILESIFKTYIADEQLEMPQKQDLQNVWKIVRSDLGFDPGVLEDHDLKKILSGLLSVVDGIGAFRTHASSAHGQGRKIYNLKPRHARLAIHSAHTIALFILETWDERKAKK
;
A
#
# COMPACT_ATOMS: atom_id res chain seq x y z
N MET A 1 10.72 -0.86 1.71
CA MET A 1 11.28 0.51 1.64
C MET A 1 11.04 1.21 2.96
N ARG A 2 12.02 1.97 3.47
CA ARG A 2 11.83 2.80 4.66
C ARG A 2 10.80 3.88 4.34
N LYS A 3 9.66 3.87 5.04
CA LYS A 3 8.61 4.89 4.91
C LYS A 3 8.61 5.76 6.16
N GLU A 4 8.66 7.07 5.94
CA GLU A 4 8.64 8.06 7.01
C GLU A 4 7.23 8.30 7.52
N ILE A 5 7.12 8.76 8.76
CA ILE A 5 5.88 9.27 9.34
C ILE A 5 5.47 10.53 8.56
N PRO A 6 4.28 10.55 7.93
CA PRO A 6 3.85 11.71 7.15
C PRO A 6 3.75 12.97 8.02
N ALA A 7 4.19 14.11 7.49
CA ALA A 7 4.14 15.39 8.20
C ALA A 7 2.73 15.75 8.74
N PRO A 8 1.62 15.46 8.04
CA PRO A 8 0.28 15.69 8.59
C PRO A 8 -0.04 14.83 9.83
N VAL A 9 0.48 13.60 9.89
CA VAL A 9 0.35 12.73 11.08
C VAL A 9 1.14 13.32 12.24
N ILE A 10 2.37 13.80 11.99
CA ILE A 10 3.19 14.47 13.00
C ILE A 10 2.47 15.70 13.57
N ALA A 11 1.85 16.51 12.71
CA ALA A 11 1.11 17.70 13.13
C ALA A 11 -0.07 17.33 14.04
N VAL A 12 -0.91 16.36 13.64
CA VAL A 12 -2.04 15.89 14.45
C VAL A 12 -1.59 15.41 15.84
N LEU A 13 -0.53 14.63 15.92
CA LEU A 13 -0.02 14.15 17.22
C LEU A 13 0.54 15.30 18.07
N SER A 14 1.30 16.20 17.47
CA SER A 14 1.92 17.34 18.17
C SER A 14 0.89 18.31 18.73
N GLU A 15 -0.26 18.46 18.07
CA GLU A 15 -1.35 19.34 18.51
C GLU A 15 -2.22 18.72 19.60
N ASN A 16 -2.46 17.40 19.56
CA ASN A 16 -3.49 16.76 20.38
C ASN A 16 -2.93 15.99 21.59
N MET A 17 -1.78 15.31 21.47
CA MET A 17 -1.17 14.59 22.61
C MET A 17 -0.89 15.49 23.83
N PRO A 18 -0.48 16.77 23.68
CA PRO A 18 -0.26 17.67 24.82
C PRO A 18 -1.49 17.92 25.69
N ALA A 19 -2.71 17.74 25.19
CA ALA A 19 -3.93 17.88 25.99
C ALA A 19 -4.19 16.63 26.86
N ILE A 20 -3.63 15.48 26.47
CA ILE A 20 -3.89 14.18 27.06
C ILE A 20 -2.74 13.76 27.99
N GLU A 21 -1.50 14.06 27.59
CA GLU A 21 -0.29 13.56 28.22
C GLU A 21 0.45 14.65 29.03
N THR A 22 1.13 14.22 30.08
CA THR A 22 2.10 15.01 30.84
C THR A 22 3.49 14.90 30.22
N HIS A 23 4.45 15.72 30.65
CA HIS A 23 5.84 15.53 30.20
C HIS A 23 6.37 14.12 30.52
N ALA A 24 6.13 13.62 31.73
CA ALA A 24 6.59 12.30 32.14
C ALA A 24 5.92 11.16 31.35
N SER A 25 4.62 11.26 31.07
CA SER A 25 3.92 10.22 30.30
C SER A 25 4.29 10.23 28.82
N LEU A 26 4.56 11.40 28.23
CA LEU A 26 5.19 11.48 26.90
C LEU A 26 6.54 10.78 26.88
N ASP A 27 7.38 11.01 27.90
CA ASP A 27 8.73 10.44 27.93
C ASP A 27 8.70 8.92 28.00
N ASN A 28 7.84 8.38 28.86
CA ASN A 28 7.62 6.94 28.96
C ASN A 28 7.06 6.35 27.66
N LEU A 29 6.10 7.02 27.02
CA LEU A 29 5.47 6.54 25.79
C LEU A 29 6.46 6.47 24.62
N PHE A 30 7.24 7.53 24.41
CA PHE A 30 8.24 7.56 23.34
C PHE A 30 9.41 6.61 23.62
N SER A 31 9.82 6.45 24.88
CA SER A 31 10.80 5.44 25.28
C SER A 31 10.29 4.02 25.03
N TYR A 32 9.05 3.71 25.42
CA TYR A 32 8.42 2.42 25.17
C TYR A 32 8.33 2.11 23.68
N ALA A 33 8.04 3.11 22.86
CA ALA A 33 8.00 2.97 21.41
C ALA A 33 9.38 2.79 20.75
N GLU A 34 10.47 2.84 21.52
CA GLU A 34 11.86 2.82 21.05
C GLU A 34 12.18 4.02 20.13
N ALA A 35 11.60 5.20 20.43
CA ALA A 35 11.97 6.43 19.74
C ALA A 35 13.43 6.80 20.04
N PRO A 36 14.22 7.22 19.02
CA PRO A 36 15.65 7.45 19.20
C PRO A 36 15.96 8.67 20.06
N GLY A 37 17.03 8.57 20.84
CA GLY A 37 17.63 9.66 21.62
C GLY A 37 16.83 10.09 22.84
N GLU A 38 17.46 10.95 23.64
CA GLU A 38 16.91 11.44 24.91
C GLU A 38 15.67 12.35 24.73
N PRO A 39 14.82 12.47 25.77
CA PRO A 39 13.64 13.32 25.72
C PRO A 39 13.97 14.76 25.30
N PRO A 40 13.36 15.30 24.22
CA PRO A 40 13.64 16.66 23.77
C PRO A 40 13.17 17.74 24.77
N ASP A 41 13.88 18.86 24.80
CA ASP A 41 13.47 20.04 25.58
C ASP A 41 12.33 20.83 24.91
N GLY A 42 11.69 21.70 25.69
CA GLY A 42 10.65 22.63 25.22
C GLY A 42 9.24 22.27 25.65
N SER A 43 8.26 22.94 25.06
CA SER A 43 6.84 22.69 25.34
C SER A 43 6.42 21.29 24.86
N LYS A 44 5.37 20.70 25.46
CA LYS A 44 4.86 19.38 25.05
C LYS A 44 4.63 19.24 23.52
N PRO A 45 4.02 20.20 22.81
CA PRO A 45 3.90 20.14 21.35
C PRO A 45 5.26 20.08 20.63
N VAL A 46 6.21 20.93 21.05
CA VAL A 46 7.57 20.98 20.47
C VAL A 46 8.30 19.66 20.72
N LYS A 47 8.15 19.10 21.92
CA LYS A 47 8.75 17.81 22.30
C LYS A 47 8.25 16.66 21.43
N VAL A 48 6.94 16.52 21.28
CA VAL A 48 6.31 15.49 20.42
C VAL A 48 6.78 15.65 18.97
N GLN A 49 6.75 16.87 18.44
CA GLN A 49 7.18 17.14 17.06
C GLN A 49 8.66 16.81 16.84
N ALA A 50 9.53 17.22 17.76
CA ALA A 50 10.97 16.99 17.68
C ALA A 50 11.29 15.50 17.69
N TRP A 51 10.63 14.72 18.57
CA TRP A 51 10.84 13.29 18.64
C TRP A 51 10.36 12.57 17.38
N LEU A 52 9.15 12.87 16.88
CA LEU A 52 8.63 12.23 15.66
C LEU A 52 9.48 12.57 14.42
N ARG A 53 10.00 13.79 14.32
CA ARG A 53 10.98 14.15 13.28
C ARG A 53 12.29 13.40 13.43
N ARG A 54 12.76 13.20 14.67
CA ARG A 54 13.95 12.39 14.96
C ARG A 54 13.74 10.91 14.63
N VAL A 55 12.54 10.37 14.88
CA VAL A 55 12.15 9.02 14.44
C VAL A 55 12.30 8.90 12.92
N ASN A 56 11.78 9.86 12.14
CA ASN A 56 11.97 9.88 10.68
C ASN A 56 13.44 10.00 10.26
N LYS A 57 14.26 10.68 11.05
CA LYS A 57 15.68 10.87 10.74
C LYS A 57 16.51 9.62 11.04
N ASP A 58 16.34 9.05 12.23
CA ASP A 58 17.31 8.12 12.81
C ASP A 58 16.78 6.68 12.92
N SER A 59 15.46 6.45 12.90
CA SER A 59 14.91 5.08 12.97
C SER A 59 14.96 4.37 11.61
N LYS A 60 15.28 3.06 11.64
CA LYS A 60 15.14 2.17 10.48
C LYS A 60 13.67 1.87 10.15
N HIS A 61 12.79 1.94 11.13
CA HIS A 61 11.37 1.58 11.00
C HIS A 61 10.44 2.66 11.61
N PRO A 62 10.36 3.87 11.02
CA PRO A 62 9.57 4.97 11.59
C PRO A 62 8.10 4.64 11.85
N LEU A 63 7.44 3.90 10.94
CA LEU A 63 6.03 3.55 11.09
C LEU A 63 5.75 2.52 12.20
N VAL A 64 6.74 1.67 12.55
CA VAL A 64 6.61 0.75 13.69
C VAL A 64 6.61 1.54 15.01
N VAL A 65 7.52 2.51 15.12
CA VAL A 65 7.58 3.42 16.28
C VAL A 65 6.28 4.22 16.39
N LEU A 66 5.79 4.78 15.27
CA LEU A 66 4.50 5.49 15.24
C LEU A 66 3.35 4.61 15.76
N GLY A 67 3.28 3.37 15.28
CA GLY A 67 2.22 2.44 15.64
C GLY A 67 2.16 2.18 17.15
N ARG A 68 3.32 1.94 17.79
CA ARG A 68 3.44 1.81 19.25
C ARG A 68 3.04 3.08 20.01
N ILE A 69 3.37 4.26 19.48
CA ILE A 69 3.00 5.55 20.09
C ILE A 69 1.47 5.72 20.11
N ILE A 70 0.79 5.33 19.03
CA ILE A 70 -0.64 5.59 18.88
C ILE A 70 -1.56 4.45 19.31
N GLU A 71 -1.00 3.26 19.58
CA GLU A 71 -1.72 2.04 19.95
C GLU A 71 -2.79 2.29 21.02
N GLY A 72 -2.42 2.91 22.14
CA GLY A 72 -3.34 3.20 23.25
C GLY A 72 -4.46 4.21 22.93
N TYR A 73 -4.34 5.00 21.86
CA TYR A 73 -5.42 5.89 21.38
C TYR A 73 -6.28 5.20 20.33
N MET A 74 -5.71 4.33 19.51
CA MET A 74 -6.42 3.62 18.45
C MET A 74 -7.26 2.46 19.00
N GLU A 75 -6.80 1.80 20.07
CA GLU A 75 -7.46 0.65 20.68
C GLU A 75 -8.29 1.00 21.91
N LEU A 76 -8.74 2.27 21.99
CA LEU A 76 -9.74 2.63 22.97
C LEU A 76 -10.97 1.75 22.76
N PRO A 77 -11.47 1.08 23.81
CA PRO A 77 -12.64 0.23 23.70
C PRO A 77 -13.81 1.07 23.19
N ASP A 78 -14.49 0.53 22.18
CA ASP A 78 -15.77 1.06 21.73
C ASP A 78 -16.78 0.72 22.84
N LEU A 79 -16.83 1.55 23.88
CA LEU A 79 -17.92 1.50 24.84
C LEU A 79 -19.18 1.85 24.06
N GLU A 80 -19.98 0.83 23.72
CA GLU A 80 -21.33 0.99 23.23
C GLU A 80 -22.08 1.96 24.16
N ASP A 81 -22.84 2.86 23.55
CA ASP A 81 -23.53 4.03 24.10
C ASP A 81 -24.49 3.78 25.30
N ASP A 82 -24.52 2.60 25.92
CA ASP A 82 -25.63 2.15 26.77
C ASP A 82 -25.29 2.00 28.27
N THR A 83 -24.20 2.62 28.74
CA THR A 83 -24.00 2.83 30.19
C THR A 83 -23.94 4.32 30.51
N PHE A 84 -25.11 4.96 30.49
CA PHE A 84 -25.51 6.13 31.29
C PHE A 84 -24.33 6.95 31.89
N SER A 85 -23.52 7.58 31.03
CA SER A 85 -22.51 8.55 31.45
C SER A 85 -23.04 9.94 31.14
N TRP A 86 -23.98 10.41 31.96
CA TRP A 86 -24.51 11.78 31.88
C TRP A 86 -23.43 12.86 32.06
N LEU A 87 -22.23 12.47 32.55
CA LEU A 87 -20.98 13.21 32.44
C LEU A 87 -19.92 12.31 31.77
N GLY A 88 -19.76 12.39 30.46
CA GLY A 88 -18.49 11.99 29.85
C GLY A 88 -17.36 12.77 30.53
N THR A 89 -16.31 12.11 31.01
CA THR A 89 -15.16 12.85 31.53
C THR A 89 -14.45 13.50 30.34
N PRO A 90 -14.08 14.80 30.40
CA PRO A 90 -13.47 15.51 29.27
C PRO A 90 -12.26 14.81 28.66
N ALA A 91 -11.52 14.03 29.46
CA ALA A 91 -10.36 13.27 29.01
C ALA A 91 -10.72 12.09 28.06
N VAL A 92 -11.88 11.46 28.22
CA VAL A 92 -12.33 10.36 27.35
C VAL A 92 -12.76 10.91 25.98
N ASP A 93 -13.42 12.07 25.96
CA ASP A 93 -13.88 12.70 24.72
C ASP A 93 -12.71 13.20 23.85
N VAL A 94 -11.70 13.81 24.47
CA VAL A 94 -10.49 14.28 23.76
C VAL A 94 -9.70 13.11 23.15
N LYS A 95 -9.64 11.96 23.83
CA LYS A 95 -8.99 10.74 23.32
C LYS A 95 -9.77 10.14 22.13
N LYS A 96 -11.11 10.10 22.20
CA LYS A 96 -11.95 9.68 21.07
C LYS A 96 -11.81 10.61 19.86
N GLU A 97 -11.75 11.93 20.09
CA GLU A 97 -11.52 12.90 19.02
C GLU A 97 -10.16 12.69 18.34
N LEU A 98 -9.11 12.42 19.13
CA LEU A 98 -7.80 12.07 18.59
C LEU A 98 -7.83 10.79 17.75
N LYS A 99 -8.51 9.72 18.20
CA LYS A 99 -8.70 8.48 17.42
C LYS A 99 -9.31 8.78 16.04
N THR A 100 -10.41 9.52 15.99
CA THR A 100 -11.08 9.89 14.74
C THR A 100 -10.19 10.73 13.82
N LYS A 101 -9.44 11.70 14.38
CA LYS A 101 -8.46 12.50 13.62
C LYS A 101 -7.34 11.63 13.05
N LEU A 102 -6.83 10.68 13.83
CA LEU A 102 -5.79 9.75 13.42
C LEU A 102 -6.26 8.83 12.29
N GLU A 103 -7.43 8.21 12.42
CA GLU A 103 -8.03 7.38 11.36
C GLU A 103 -8.17 8.16 10.05
N THR A 104 -8.67 9.39 10.14
CA THR A 104 -8.85 10.27 8.98
C THR A 104 -7.52 10.61 8.32
N ILE A 105 -6.52 11.04 9.10
CA ILE A 105 -5.24 11.49 8.54
C ILE A 105 -4.36 10.35 8.07
N LEU A 106 -4.38 9.19 8.74
CA LEU A 106 -3.71 7.98 8.29
C LEU A 106 -4.29 7.55 6.95
N SER A 107 -5.61 7.46 6.83
CA SER A 107 -6.28 7.10 5.58
C SER A 107 -5.90 8.05 4.42
N ARG A 108 -5.87 9.37 4.68
CA ARG A 108 -5.41 10.39 3.72
C ARG A 108 -3.95 10.23 3.32
N CYS A 109 -3.10 9.79 4.24
CA CYS A 109 -1.70 9.49 3.96
C CYS A 109 -1.48 8.06 3.41
N ASN A 110 -2.57 7.37 3.08
CA ASN A 110 -2.56 6.00 2.60
C ASN A 110 -1.88 5.02 3.58
N LEU A 111 -2.19 5.22 4.86
CA LEU A 111 -1.83 4.36 5.98
C LEU A 111 -3.12 3.81 6.61
N THR A 112 -3.06 2.59 7.11
CA THR A 112 -4.14 1.94 7.85
C THR A 112 -3.58 1.41 9.16
N TYR A 113 -4.25 1.74 10.26
CA TYR A 113 -3.99 1.10 11.55
C TYR A 113 -4.58 -0.31 11.58
N LEU A 114 -3.81 -1.27 12.11
CA LEU A 114 -4.23 -2.61 12.46
C LEU A 114 -3.91 -2.85 13.94
N SER A 115 -4.73 -3.66 14.62
CA SER A 115 -4.56 -3.95 16.04
C SER A 115 -3.15 -4.48 16.37
N GLY A 116 -2.66 -4.16 17.57
CA GLY A 116 -1.30 -4.41 18.05
C GLY A 116 -0.30 -3.34 17.60
N GLY A 117 -0.74 -2.10 17.39
CA GLY A 117 0.15 -1.00 17.02
C GLY A 117 0.74 -1.12 15.60
N ILE A 118 0.06 -1.80 14.67
CA ILE A 118 0.60 -2.04 13.33
C ILE A 118 0.11 -0.95 12.37
N ILE A 119 1.05 -0.25 11.72
CA ILE A 119 0.73 0.70 10.64
C ILE A 119 1.06 0.05 9.30
N SER A 120 0.01 -0.27 8.54
CA SER A 120 0.14 -0.76 7.17
C SER A 120 0.13 0.41 6.19
N ASP A 121 1.03 0.39 5.22
CA ASP A 121 1.06 1.35 4.11
C ASP A 121 0.34 0.83 2.84
N GLY A 122 -0.38 -0.28 2.97
CA GLY A 122 -1.02 -0.97 1.85
C GLY A 122 -0.11 -1.93 1.09
N SER A 123 1.19 -2.01 1.41
CA SER A 123 2.10 -2.99 0.80
C SER A 123 1.83 -4.40 1.35
N SER A 124 1.52 -5.33 0.44
CA SER A 124 1.45 -6.76 0.76
C SER A 124 2.83 -7.41 0.67
N ALA A 125 2.99 -8.64 1.19
CA ALA A 125 4.24 -9.40 1.03
C ALA A 125 4.65 -9.55 -0.46
N PRO A 126 3.74 -9.93 -1.39
CA PRO A 126 4.06 -9.93 -2.82
C PRO A 126 4.50 -8.57 -3.36
N SER A 127 3.90 -7.47 -2.85
CA SER A 127 4.28 -6.12 -3.25
C SER A 127 5.73 -5.82 -2.83
N ARG A 128 6.15 -6.24 -1.64
CA ARG A 128 7.53 -6.03 -1.17
C ARG A 128 8.53 -6.87 -1.96
N SER A 129 8.26 -8.16 -2.18
CA SER A 129 9.11 -9.05 -2.97
C SER A 129 9.27 -8.54 -4.41
N LEU A 130 8.17 -8.11 -5.03
CA LEU A 130 8.22 -7.53 -6.37
C LEU A 130 9.08 -6.26 -6.41
N ALA A 131 8.93 -5.35 -5.44
CA ALA A 131 9.74 -4.14 -5.36
C ALA A 131 11.25 -4.43 -5.18
N GLU A 132 11.61 -5.52 -4.51
CA GLU A 132 13.00 -5.96 -4.40
C GLU A 132 13.55 -6.50 -5.72
N LEU A 133 12.76 -7.32 -6.44
CA LEU A 133 13.15 -7.85 -7.76
C LEU A 133 13.27 -6.75 -8.82
N ILE A 134 12.35 -5.77 -8.85
CA ILE A 134 12.40 -4.66 -9.81
C ILE A 134 13.68 -3.84 -9.63
N LYS A 135 14.07 -3.56 -8.39
CA LYS A 135 15.33 -2.85 -8.09
C LYS A 135 16.56 -3.60 -8.59
N GLY A 136 16.53 -4.93 -8.56
CA GLY A 136 17.59 -5.77 -9.11
C GLY A 136 17.71 -5.71 -10.64
N ARG A 137 16.66 -5.27 -11.35
CA ARG A 137 16.59 -5.26 -12.82
C ARG A 137 16.73 -3.88 -13.47
N ASP A 138 16.87 -2.82 -12.67
CA ASP A 138 16.93 -1.42 -13.11
C ASP A 138 15.81 -1.08 -14.12
N ILE A 139 14.55 -1.24 -13.69
CA ILE A 139 13.39 -0.82 -14.48
C ILE A 139 12.69 0.35 -13.74
N PRO A 140 13.21 1.59 -13.84
CA PRO A 140 12.73 2.72 -13.05
C PRO A 140 11.26 3.06 -13.27
N SER A 141 10.74 2.77 -14.47
CA SER A 141 9.34 2.99 -14.82
C SER A 141 8.40 2.15 -13.96
N ILE A 142 8.79 0.93 -13.57
CA ILE A 142 7.95 0.07 -12.73
C ILE A 142 7.97 0.53 -11.28
N ASP A 143 9.13 0.96 -10.76
CA ASP A 143 9.25 1.49 -9.39
C ASP A 143 8.39 2.75 -9.20
N ALA A 144 8.35 3.64 -10.20
CA ALA A 144 7.49 4.81 -10.19
C ALA A 144 6.00 4.41 -10.16
N GLU A 145 5.61 3.45 -11.00
CA GLU A 145 4.23 2.96 -11.07
C GLU A 145 3.80 2.21 -9.81
N PHE A 146 4.71 1.45 -9.19
CA PHE A 146 4.48 0.76 -7.93
C PHE A 146 4.17 1.76 -6.80
N ASN A 147 4.99 2.80 -6.67
CA ASN A 147 4.76 3.85 -5.67
C ASN A 147 3.46 4.61 -5.97
N ARG A 148 3.17 4.89 -7.25
CA ARG A 148 1.93 5.54 -7.69
C ARG A 148 0.69 4.69 -7.36
N ALA A 149 0.76 3.38 -7.53
CA ALA A 149 -0.31 2.46 -7.21
C ALA A 149 -0.64 2.47 -5.72
N LEU A 150 0.38 2.32 -4.87
CA LEU A 150 0.20 2.29 -3.43
C LEU A 150 -0.18 3.65 -2.85
N ALA A 151 0.40 4.76 -3.32
CA ALA A 151 0.11 6.09 -2.79
C ALA A 151 -1.35 6.54 -3.02
N ASN A 152 -1.99 6.03 -4.07
CA ASN A 152 -3.31 6.47 -4.51
C ASN A 152 -4.44 5.50 -4.17
N VAL A 153 -4.16 4.35 -3.53
CA VAL A 153 -5.18 3.29 -3.40
C VAL A 153 -6.40 3.71 -2.57
N ASN A 154 -6.22 4.60 -1.58
CA ASN A 154 -7.32 5.13 -0.76
C ASN A 154 -7.91 6.43 -1.31
N SER A 155 -7.07 7.35 -1.81
CA SER A 155 -7.49 8.68 -2.28
C SER A 155 -8.03 8.67 -3.71
N GLU A 156 -7.33 8.00 -4.62
CA GLU A 156 -7.61 7.98 -6.05
C GLU A 156 -7.59 6.54 -6.60
N PRO A 157 -8.58 5.70 -6.23
CA PRO A 157 -8.59 4.28 -6.59
C PRO A 157 -8.45 4.00 -8.09
N ARG A 158 -8.89 4.92 -8.96
CA ARG A 158 -8.77 4.80 -10.42
C ARG A 158 -7.32 4.91 -10.89
N GLU A 159 -6.59 5.89 -10.37
CA GLU A 159 -5.17 6.07 -10.68
C GLU A 159 -4.36 4.88 -10.17
N ALA A 160 -4.71 4.37 -9.00
CA ALA A 160 -4.13 3.16 -8.44
C ALA A 160 -4.28 1.92 -9.35
N VAL A 161 -5.46 1.73 -9.96
CA VAL A 161 -5.69 0.64 -10.94
C VAL A 161 -4.92 0.87 -12.24
N SER A 162 -4.89 2.11 -12.73
CA SER A 162 -4.12 2.48 -13.93
C SER A 162 -2.64 2.15 -13.75
N ALA A 163 -2.09 2.48 -12.58
CA ALA A 163 -0.72 2.16 -12.22
C ALA A 163 -0.47 0.64 -12.17
N ALA A 164 -1.39 -0.14 -11.60
CA ALA A 164 -1.30 -1.61 -11.60
C ALA A 164 -1.25 -2.21 -13.02
N CYS A 165 -2.04 -1.67 -13.96
CA CYS A 165 -1.96 -2.07 -15.37
C CYS A 165 -0.61 -1.73 -16.00
N ASN A 166 -0.11 -0.53 -15.73
CA ASN A 166 1.16 -0.05 -16.29
C ASN A 166 2.36 -0.88 -15.78
N ILE A 167 2.32 -1.39 -14.55
CA ILE A 167 3.31 -2.32 -14.01
C ILE A 167 3.36 -3.58 -14.88
N LEU A 168 2.22 -4.24 -15.09
CA LEU A 168 2.16 -5.46 -15.92
C LEU A 168 2.59 -5.18 -17.37
N GLU A 169 2.09 -4.10 -17.97
CA GLU A 169 2.47 -3.73 -19.35
C GLU A 169 3.97 -3.50 -19.48
N SER A 170 4.59 -2.80 -18.52
CA SER A 170 6.02 -2.51 -18.53
C SER A 170 6.85 -3.78 -18.37
N ILE A 171 6.46 -4.68 -17.47
CA ILE A 171 7.13 -5.98 -17.30
C ILE A 171 7.03 -6.80 -18.58
N PHE A 172 5.85 -6.89 -19.19
CA PHE A 172 5.64 -7.70 -20.38
C PHE A 172 6.39 -7.15 -21.59
N LYS A 173 6.42 -5.82 -21.76
CA LYS A 173 7.22 -5.19 -22.83
C LYS A 173 8.71 -5.42 -22.64
N THR A 174 9.19 -5.32 -21.40
CA THR A 174 10.60 -5.59 -21.07
C THR A 174 10.95 -7.05 -21.36
N TYR A 175 10.09 -7.99 -20.94
CA TYR A 175 10.25 -9.41 -21.26
C TYR A 175 10.36 -9.66 -22.77
N ILE A 176 9.41 -9.14 -23.55
CA ILE A 176 9.37 -9.32 -25.01
C ILE A 176 10.65 -8.76 -25.65
N ALA A 177 11.11 -7.59 -25.21
CA ALA A 177 12.32 -6.97 -25.73
C ALA A 177 13.59 -7.78 -25.39
N ASP A 178 13.73 -8.21 -24.13
CA ASP A 178 14.92 -8.93 -23.65
C ASP A 178 15.02 -10.35 -24.22
N GLU A 179 13.90 -11.05 -24.40
CA GLU A 179 13.87 -12.36 -25.06
C GLU A 179 13.80 -12.27 -26.59
N GLN A 180 13.87 -11.06 -27.15
CA GLN A 180 13.90 -10.80 -28.61
C GLN A 180 12.66 -11.35 -29.35
N LEU A 181 11.50 -11.28 -28.71
CA LEU A 181 10.22 -11.71 -29.29
C LEU A 181 9.61 -10.60 -30.17
N GLU A 182 8.74 -10.97 -31.10
CA GLU A 182 8.04 -10.00 -31.96
C GLU A 182 7.03 -9.18 -31.14
N MET A 183 7.26 -7.87 -31.05
CA MET A 183 6.36 -6.93 -30.35
C MET A 183 5.04 -6.78 -31.13
N PRO A 184 3.87 -6.78 -30.46
CA PRO A 184 2.60 -6.66 -31.16
C PRO A 184 2.41 -5.24 -31.69
N GLN A 185 1.68 -5.08 -32.80
CA GLN A 185 1.35 -3.75 -33.36
C GLN A 185 0.66 -2.84 -32.33
N LYS A 186 -0.25 -3.41 -31.53
CA LYS A 186 -0.91 -2.71 -30.43
C LYS A 186 -0.32 -3.18 -29.11
N GLN A 187 0.38 -2.29 -28.40
CA GLN A 187 1.11 -2.61 -27.18
C GLN A 187 0.30 -2.39 -25.88
N ASP A 188 -0.98 -2.74 -25.90
CA ASP A 188 -1.81 -2.76 -24.69
C ASP A 188 -1.64 -4.08 -23.92
N LEU A 189 -2.02 -4.08 -22.64
CA LEU A 189 -1.87 -5.21 -21.71
C LEU A 189 -2.31 -6.55 -22.32
N GLN A 190 -3.45 -6.58 -23.01
CA GLN A 190 -3.98 -7.82 -23.58
C GLN A 190 -3.07 -8.38 -24.66
N ASN A 191 -2.54 -7.53 -25.53
CA ASN A 191 -1.71 -7.98 -26.65
C ASN A 191 -0.29 -8.35 -26.20
N VAL A 192 0.32 -7.58 -25.30
CA VAL A 192 1.64 -7.97 -24.76
C VAL A 192 1.54 -9.22 -23.88
N TRP A 193 0.44 -9.39 -23.14
CA TRP A 193 0.21 -10.59 -22.34
C TRP A 193 0.08 -11.87 -23.18
N LYS A 194 -0.59 -11.79 -24.34
CA LYS A 194 -0.72 -12.94 -25.25
C LYS A 194 0.63 -13.49 -25.73
N ILE A 195 1.61 -12.63 -25.96
CA ILE A 195 2.95 -13.06 -26.38
C ILE A 195 3.69 -13.69 -25.20
N VAL A 196 3.74 -12.99 -24.06
CA VAL A 196 4.42 -13.46 -22.86
C VAL A 196 3.88 -14.81 -22.38
N ARG A 197 2.56 -14.98 -22.32
CA ARG A 197 1.95 -16.25 -21.86
C ARG A 197 2.28 -17.42 -22.79
N SER A 198 2.37 -17.18 -24.10
CA SER A 198 2.61 -18.23 -25.08
C SER A 198 4.06 -18.68 -25.01
N ASP A 199 4.99 -17.72 -24.97
CA ASP A 199 6.41 -18.00 -24.78
C ASP A 199 6.69 -18.68 -23.44
N LEU A 200 6.06 -18.20 -22.35
CA LEU A 200 6.18 -18.81 -21.01
C LEU A 200 5.51 -20.19 -20.87
N GLY A 201 4.81 -20.67 -21.90
CA GLY A 201 4.15 -21.98 -21.87
C GLY A 201 2.97 -22.02 -20.89
N PHE A 202 2.36 -20.87 -20.62
CA PHE A 202 1.18 -20.75 -19.76
C PHE A 202 -0.14 -21.00 -20.49
N ASP A 203 -0.08 -21.46 -21.75
CA ASP A 203 -1.27 -21.79 -22.52
C ASP A 203 -1.99 -23.02 -21.91
N PRO A 204 -3.23 -22.88 -21.41
CA PRO A 204 -3.97 -23.96 -20.77
C PRO A 204 -4.18 -25.19 -21.65
N GLY A 205 -4.10 -25.03 -22.98
CA GLY A 205 -4.24 -26.11 -23.95
C GLY A 205 -3.08 -27.13 -23.91
N VAL A 206 -1.91 -26.71 -23.42
CA VAL A 206 -0.67 -27.52 -23.42
C VAL A 206 -0.38 -28.14 -22.04
N LEU A 207 -1.08 -27.69 -21.00
CA LEU A 207 -0.90 -28.16 -19.63
C LEU A 207 -1.71 -29.44 -19.36
N GLU A 208 -1.01 -30.51 -18.97
CA GLU A 208 -1.60 -31.79 -18.57
C GLU A 208 -2.17 -31.75 -17.13
N ASP A 209 -1.49 -31.04 -16.23
CA ASP A 209 -1.91 -30.90 -14.84
C ASP A 209 -3.19 -30.04 -14.75
N HIS A 210 -4.28 -30.68 -14.36
CA HIS A 210 -5.60 -30.07 -14.26
C HIS A 210 -5.66 -28.92 -13.24
N ASP A 211 -4.95 -29.04 -12.12
CA ASP A 211 -4.99 -28.06 -11.04
C ASP A 211 -4.17 -26.82 -11.39
N LEU A 212 -2.97 -27.02 -11.94
CA LEU A 212 -2.14 -25.93 -12.46
C LEU A 212 -2.85 -25.19 -13.61
N LYS A 213 -3.46 -25.95 -14.52
CA LYS A 213 -4.27 -25.40 -15.62
C LYS A 213 -5.42 -24.53 -15.10
N LYS A 214 -6.10 -24.95 -14.04
CA LYS A 214 -7.19 -24.17 -13.43
C LYS A 214 -6.68 -22.86 -12.81
N ILE A 215 -5.56 -22.90 -12.10
CA ILE A 215 -4.93 -21.71 -11.50
C ILE A 215 -4.50 -20.73 -12.60
N LEU A 216 -3.79 -21.20 -13.63
CA LEU A 216 -3.33 -20.36 -14.73
C LEU A 216 -4.50 -19.78 -15.54
N SER A 217 -5.56 -20.55 -15.79
CA SER A 217 -6.78 -20.04 -16.43
C SER A 217 -7.45 -18.94 -15.60
N GLY A 218 -7.42 -19.05 -14.27
CA GLY A 218 -7.86 -18.01 -13.36
C GLY A 218 -7.00 -16.75 -13.47
N LEU A 219 -5.67 -16.91 -13.50
CA LEU A 219 -4.71 -15.82 -13.69
C LEU A 219 -4.97 -15.05 -15.00
N LEU A 220 -5.20 -15.77 -16.11
CA LEU A 220 -5.56 -15.16 -17.40
C LEU A 220 -6.79 -14.25 -17.26
N SER A 221 -7.84 -14.76 -16.61
CA SER A 221 -9.08 -14.01 -16.39
C SER A 221 -8.86 -12.75 -15.53
N VAL A 222 -7.94 -12.83 -14.56
CA VAL A 222 -7.58 -11.68 -13.71
C VAL A 222 -6.82 -10.62 -14.48
N VAL A 223 -5.83 -10.98 -15.32
CA VAL A 223 -5.10 -10.02 -16.17
C VAL A 223 -6.05 -9.29 -17.12
N ASP A 224 -6.94 -10.04 -17.79
CA ASP A 224 -7.95 -9.46 -18.69
C ASP A 224 -8.90 -8.52 -17.94
N GLY A 225 -9.34 -8.93 -16.74
CA GLY A 225 -10.16 -8.12 -15.84
C GLY A 225 -9.48 -6.81 -15.45
N ILE A 226 -8.19 -6.85 -15.07
CA ILE A 226 -7.38 -5.67 -14.73
C ILE A 226 -7.30 -4.71 -15.92
N GLY A 227 -7.03 -5.22 -17.13
CA GLY A 227 -6.99 -4.42 -18.36
C GLY A 227 -8.32 -3.73 -18.68
N ALA A 228 -9.43 -4.45 -18.54
CA ALA A 228 -10.78 -3.88 -18.70
C ALA A 228 -11.09 -2.83 -17.62
N PHE A 229 -10.63 -3.05 -16.39
CA PHE A 229 -10.81 -2.14 -15.26
C PHE A 229 -10.22 -0.76 -15.53
N ARG A 230 -9.05 -0.69 -16.19
CA ARG A 230 -8.46 0.57 -16.67
C ARG A 230 -9.36 1.27 -17.69
N THR A 231 -9.81 0.57 -18.74
CA THR A 231 -10.62 1.17 -19.81
C THR A 231 -11.94 1.76 -19.28
N HIS A 232 -12.60 1.05 -18.35
CA HIS A 232 -13.79 1.56 -17.68
C HIS A 232 -13.49 2.67 -16.67
N ALA A 233 -12.31 2.66 -16.04
CA ALA A 233 -11.86 3.73 -15.15
C ALA A 233 -11.56 5.04 -15.90
N SER A 234 -10.93 4.97 -17.08
CA SER A 234 -10.55 6.12 -17.92
C SER A 234 -11.72 6.73 -18.71
N SER A 235 -12.75 5.96 -19.06
CA SER A 235 -13.87 6.40 -19.90
C SER A 235 -14.90 7.32 -19.20
N ALA A 236 -14.65 7.77 -17.97
CA ALA A 236 -15.58 8.59 -17.19
C ALA A 236 -15.81 10.01 -17.74
N HIS A 237 -15.02 10.45 -18.74
CA HIS A 237 -15.25 11.72 -19.45
C HIS A 237 -16.16 11.58 -20.69
N GLY A 238 -16.66 10.38 -21.04
CA GLY A 238 -17.32 10.20 -22.35
C GLY A 238 -18.39 9.12 -22.53
N GLN A 239 -18.83 8.38 -21.51
CA GLN A 239 -19.84 7.31 -21.71
C GLN A 239 -20.91 7.28 -20.60
N GLY A 240 -22.07 7.91 -20.83
CA GLY A 240 -23.39 7.49 -20.34
C GLY A 240 -23.66 7.37 -18.82
N ARG A 241 -24.94 7.12 -18.48
CA ARG A 241 -25.54 7.17 -17.13
C ARG A 241 -24.98 6.20 -16.06
N LYS A 242 -23.97 5.37 -16.34
CA LYS A 242 -23.39 4.39 -15.39
C LYS A 242 -21.96 4.78 -14.99
N ILE A 243 -21.84 5.54 -13.90
CA ILE A 243 -20.55 5.82 -13.26
C ILE A 243 -20.15 4.58 -12.46
N TYR A 244 -19.09 3.88 -12.87
CA TYR A 244 -18.56 2.75 -12.10
C TYR A 244 -17.91 3.29 -10.81
N ASN A 245 -18.49 3.00 -9.64
CA ASN A 245 -17.98 3.48 -8.35
C ASN A 245 -16.82 2.61 -7.86
N LEU A 246 -15.60 2.98 -8.25
CA LEU A 246 -14.39 2.28 -7.87
C LEU A 246 -13.99 2.66 -6.44
N LYS A 247 -14.06 1.69 -5.52
CA LYS A 247 -13.73 1.87 -4.10
C LYS A 247 -12.30 1.38 -3.81
N PRO A 248 -11.65 1.86 -2.74
CA PRO A 248 -10.28 1.45 -2.36
C PRO A 248 -10.06 -0.06 -2.29
N ARG A 249 -11.06 -0.83 -1.83
CA ARG A 249 -10.98 -2.29 -1.81
C ARG A 249 -10.84 -2.94 -3.20
N HIS A 250 -11.45 -2.35 -4.23
CA HIS A 250 -11.35 -2.87 -5.60
C HIS A 250 -9.97 -2.55 -6.19
N ALA A 251 -9.44 -1.36 -5.88
CA ALA A 251 -8.08 -0.98 -6.27
C ALA A 251 -7.04 -1.87 -5.59
N ARG A 252 -7.18 -2.15 -4.28
CA ARG A 252 -6.30 -3.11 -3.57
C ARG A 252 -6.30 -4.49 -4.24
N LEU A 253 -7.47 -5.01 -4.59
CA LEU A 253 -7.56 -6.30 -5.29
C LEU A 253 -6.80 -6.27 -6.62
N ALA A 254 -7.01 -5.25 -7.45
CA ALA A 254 -6.32 -5.13 -8.73
C ALA A 254 -4.80 -5.00 -8.57
N ILE A 255 -4.34 -4.14 -7.65
CA ILE A 255 -2.92 -3.91 -7.36
C ILE A 255 -2.25 -5.20 -6.87
N HIS A 256 -2.82 -5.84 -5.84
CA HIS A 256 -2.20 -7.02 -5.24
C HIS A 256 -2.21 -8.21 -6.19
N SER A 257 -3.26 -8.36 -7.01
CA SER A 257 -3.29 -9.34 -8.11
C SER A 257 -2.21 -9.06 -9.14
N ALA A 258 -2.11 -7.82 -9.64
CA ALA A 258 -1.08 -7.42 -10.59
C ALA A 258 0.33 -7.70 -10.04
N HIS A 259 0.59 -7.35 -8.77
CA HIS A 259 1.88 -7.59 -8.14
C HIS A 259 2.20 -9.07 -8.00
N THR A 260 1.22 -9.89 -7.61
CA THR A 260 1.40 -11.34 -7.49
C THR A 260 1.70 -11.98 -8.85
N ILE A 261 1.01 -11.54 -9.90
CA ILE A 261 1.21 -12.02 -11.27
C ILE A 261 2.58 -11.59 -11.80
N ALA A 262 2.94 -10.33 -11.60
CA ALA A 262 4.25 -9.79 -11.95
C ALA A 262 5.38 -10.58 -11.29
N LEU A 263 5.27 -10.82 -9.98
CA LEU A 263 6.25 -11.60 -9.21
C LEU A 263 6.43 -13.00 -9.81
N PHE A 264 5.33 -13.75 -9.98
CA PHE A 264 5.36 -15.10 -10.55
C PHE A 264 6.00 -15.15 -11.94
N ILE A 265 5.72 -14.16 -12.80
CA ILE A 265 6.28 -14.08 -14.14
C ILE A 265 7.78 -13.81 -14.10
N LEU A 266 8.23 -12.88 -13.25
CA LEU A 266 9.66 -12.60 -13.09
C LEU A 266 10.43 -13.81 -12.53
N GLU A 267 9.87 -14.49 -11.53
CA GLU A 267 10.46 -15.72 -10.97
C GLU A 267 10.57 -16.83 -12.02
N THR A 268 9.50 -17.05 -12.80
CA THR A 268 9.51 -18.04 -13.89
C THR A 268 10.55 -17.68 -14.96
N TRP A 269 10.68 -16.39 -15.27
CA TRP A 269 11.65 -15.90 -16.22
C TRP A 269 13.10 -16.09 -15.74
N ASP A 270 13.37 -15.80 -14.48
CA ASP A 270 14.69 -16.03 -13.86
C ASP A 270 15.07 -17.50 -13.86
N GLU A 271 14.13 -18.38 -13.51
CA GLU A 271 14.36 -19.82 -13.55
C GLU A 271 14.70 -20.30 -14.97
N ARG A 272 14.02 -19.77 -16.00
CA ARG A 272 14.32 -20.08 -17.39
C ARG A 272 15.69 -19.58 -17.83
N LYS A 273 16.07 -18.35 -17.45
CA LYS A 273 17.40 -17.80 -17.74
C LYS A 273 18.52 -18.58 -17.05
N ALA A 274 18.31 -19.05 -15.83
CA ALA A 274 19.28 -19.85 -15.10
C ALA A 274 19.50 -21.25 -15.70
N LYS A 275 18.55 -21.75 -16.50
CA LYS A 275 18.64 -23.05 -17.21
C LYS A 275 19.24 -22.95 -18.62
N LYS A 276 19.39 -21.74 -19.17
CA LYS A 276 20.08 -21.48 -20.45
C LYS A 276 21.58 -21.35 -20.22
#